data_AF-A0A7C6BAX6-F1
#
_entry.id   AF-A0A7C6BAX6-F1
#
_cell.length_a   1.000
_cell.length_b   1.000
_cell.length_c   1.000
_cell.angle_alpha   90.00
_cell.angle_beta   90.00
_cell.angle_gamma   90.00
#
_symmetry.space_group_name_H-M   'P 1'
#
loop_
_entity.id
_entity.type
_entity.pdbx_description
1 polymer ?
#
loop_
_entity_poly.entity_id
_entity_poly.type
_entity_poly.pdbx_seq_one_letter_code
_entity_poly.pdbx_strand_id
1 'polypeptide(L)'
;VFKIVEYKFLFNILESPLLLAGIVLGLGLILFALYSTLYKGSRKSIWFHGFGTVILVTTILSLIGFNHTAIYPSLSDINSSLSIVNSSGSHYTLTAMSYVSLMVPFVLAYIYFVWRSMDKTKISSEEIEADSHHY
;
A
#
# COMPACT_ATOMS: atom_id res chain seq x y z
N VAL A 1 -23.17 9.67 -14.53
CA VAL A 1 -23.33 8.73 -15.66
C VAL A 1 -21.96 8.32 -16.13
N PHE A 2 -21.67 7.02 -16.13
CA PHE A 2 -20.37 6.51 -16.55
C PHE A 2 -20.22 6.65 -18.06
N LYS A 3 -18.99 6.94 -18.49
CA LYS A 3 -18.61 7.05 -19.90
C LYS A 3 -17.30 6.31 -20.09
N ILE A 4 -17.13 5.69 -21.26
CA ILE A 4 -15.86 5.10 -21.66
C ILE A 4 -14.93 6.26 -22.02
N VAL A 5 -13.77 6.29 -21.38
CA VAL A 5 -12.74 7.30 -21.60
C VAL A 5 -11.42 6.57 -21.84
N GLU A 6 -10.82 6.80 -23.01
CA GLU A 6 -9.50 6.26 -23.32
C GLU A 6 -8.45 6.82 -22.36
N TYR A 7 -7.47 6.00 -21.98
CA TYR A 7 -6.38 6.38 -21.08
C TYR A 7 -6.83 6.97 -19.72
N LYS A 8 -8.01 6.58 -19.22
CA LYS A 8 -8.58 7.11 -17.96
C LYS A 8 -7.62 7.10 -16.77
N PHE A 9 -6.84 6.03 -16.58
CA PHE A 9 -5.87 5.96 -15.49
C PHE A 9 -4.71 6.95 -15.63
N LEU A 10 -4.25 7.20 -16.86
CA LEU A 10 -3.22 8.20 -17.11
C LEU A 10 -3.75 9.60 -16.77
N PHE A 11 -4.97 9.93 -17.22
CA PHE A 11 -5.60 11.19 -16.86
C PHE A 11 -5.82 11.32 -15.36
N ASN A 12 -6.20 10.26 -14.65
CA ASN A 12 -6.34 10.30 -13.20
C ASN A 12 -5.01 10.67 -12.49
N ILE A 13 -3.87 10.18 -12.99
CA ILE A 13 -2.55 10.52 -12.45
C ILE A 13 -2.25 12.00 -12.70
N LEU A 14 -2.50 12.50 -13.91
CA LEU A 14 -2.21 13.88 -14.29
C LEU A 14 -3.14 14.90 -13.61
N GLU A 15 -4.41 14.54 -13.42
CA GLU A 15 -5.42 15.38 -12.79
C GLU A 15 -5.31 15.41 -11.26
N SER A 16 -4.68 14.40 -10.65
CA SER A 16 -4.51 14.32 -9.20
C SER A 16 -3.05 14.56 -8.79
N PRO A 17 -2.71 15.78 -8.31
CA PRO A 17 -1.36 16.07 -7.84
C PRO A 17 -0.86 15.10 -6.76
N LEU A 18 -1.79 14.57 -5.94
CA LEU A 18 -1.48 13.60 -4.89
C LEU A 18 -1.00 12.26 -5.47
N LEU A 19 -1.67 11.73 -6.50
CA LEU A 19 -1.28 10.47 -7.13
C LEU A 19 0.03 10.63 -7.89
N LEU A 20 0.21 11.74 -8.60
CA LEU A 20 1.46 12.04 -9.28
C LEU A 20 2.63 12.13 -8.28
N ALA A 21 2.47 12.88 -7.19
CA ALA A 21 3.47 12.99 -6.13
C ALA A 21 3.76 11.63 -5.49
N GLY A 22 2.73 10.82 -5.22
CA GLY A 22 2.88 9.46 -4.68
C GLY A 22 3.73 8.56 -5.57
N ILE A 23 3.49 8.56 -6.89
CA ILE A 23 4.28 7.77 -7.84
C ILE A 23 5.74 8.26 -7.89
N VAL A 24 5.97 9.56 -8.01
CA VAL A 24 7.32 10.13 -8.11
C VAL A 24 8.10 9.90 -6.82
N LEU A 25 7.50 10.13 -5.65
CA LEU A 25 8.14 9.90 -4.35
C LEU A 25 8.39 8.41 -4.10
N GLY A 26 7.41 7.55 -4.37
CA GLY A 26 7.53 6.11 -4.19
C GLY A 26 8.66 5.52 -5.04
N LEU A 27 8.66 5.82 -6.35
CA LEU A 27 9.73 5.38 -7.26
C LEU A 27 11.08 6.01 -6.89
N GLY A 28 11.10 7.31 -6.56
CA GLY A 28 12.31 8.01 -6.15
C GLY A 28 12.98 7.38 -4.93
N LEU A 29 12.19 7.01 -3.91
CA LEU A 29 12.68 6.33 -2.70
C LEU A 29 13.21 4.92 -3.00
N ILE A 30 12.53 4.16 -3.85
CA ILE A 30 12.98 2.82 -4.26
C ILE A 30 14.30 2.90 -5.03
N LEU A 31 14.40 3.81 -6.00
CA LEU A 31 15.63 4.02 -6.77
C LEU A 31 16.77 4.52 -5.89
N PHE A 32 16.48 5.42 -4.95
CA PHE A 32 17.46 5.88 -3.97
C PHE A 32 17.95 4.75 -3.07
N ALA A 33 17.05 3.88 -2.61
CA ALA A 33 17.40 2.70 -1.82
C ALA A 33 18.29 1.73 -2.62
N LEU A 34 17.97 1.49 -3.90
CA LEU A 34 18.78 0.66 -4.79
C LEU A 34 20.18 1.25 -4.97
N TYR A 35 20.27 2.54 -5.29
CA TYR A 35 21.53 3.27 -5.41
C TYR A 35 22.36 3.20 -4.12
N SER A 36 21.75 3.49 -2.97
CA SER A 36 22.41 3.43 -1.66
C SER A 36 22.91 2.02 -1.33
N THR A 37 22.18 0.98 -1.75
CA THR A 37 22.60 -0.42 -1.53
C THR A 37 23.80 -0.79 -2.40
N LEU A 38 23.75 -0.47 -3.70
CA LEU A 38 24.81 -0.82 -4.64
C LEU A 38 26.12 -0.05 -4.40
N TYR A 39 26.04 1.25 -4.14
CA TYR A 39 27.24 2.10 -4.05
C TYR A 39 27.75 2.29 -2.62
N LYS A 40 26.88 2.29 -1.62
CA LYS A 40 27.27 2.56 -0.21
C LYS A 40 27.23 1.32 0.68
N GLY A 41 26.73 0.18 0.18
CA GLY A 41 26.60 -1.06 0.96
C GLY A 41 25.76 -0.91 2.23
N SER A 42 24.90 0.12 2.30
CA SER A 42 24.20 0.47 3.54
C SER A 42 23.01 -0.46 3.78
N ARG A 43 23.01 -1.16 4.92
CA ARG A 43 21.87 -1.98 5.37
C ARG A 43 20.62 -1.17 5.71
N LYS A 44 20.75 0.16 5.92
CA LYS A 44 19.60 1.04 6.21
C LYS A 44 18.72 1.30 5.00
N SER A 45 19.16 0.93 3.79
CA SER A 45 18.41 1.09 2.55
C SER A 45 17.05 0.36 2.55
N ILE A 46 16.90 -0.69 3.38
CA ILE A 46 15.62 -1.40 3.55
C ILE A 46 14.49 -0.48 4.00
N TRP A 47 14.77 0.55 4.81
CA TRP A 47 13.75 1.49 5.28
C TRP A 47 13.24 2.38 4.16
N PHE A 48 14.14 2.88 3.30
CA PHE A 48 13.77 3.68 2.13
C PHE A 48 13.03 2.84 1.09
N HIS A 49 13.48 1.59 0.86
CA HIS A 49 12.82 0.67 -0.05
C HIS A 49 11.41 0.31 0.45
N GLY A 50 11.28 -0.10 1.72
CA GLY A 50 10.01 -0.47 2.31
C GLY A 50 9.00 0.67 2.29
N PHE A 51 9.40 1.87 2.72
CA PHE A 51 8.52 3.04 2.70
C PHE A 51 8.13 3.46 1.28
N GLY A 52 9.07 3.43 0.34
CA GLY A 52 8.80 3.71 -1.08
C GLY A 52 7.82 2.73 -1.70
N THR A 53 7.97 1.43 -1.40
CA THR A 53 7.05 0.37 -1.86
C THR A 53 5.63 0.58 -1.31
N VAL A 54 5.49 0.88 -0.02
CA VAL A 54 4.17 1.15 0.57
C VAL A 54 3.48 2.33 -0.13
N ILE A 55 4.18 3.46 -0.29
CA ILE A 55 3.64 4.64 -0.99
C ILE A 55 3.23 4.28 -2.42
N LEU A 56 4.10 3.61 -3.16
CA LEU A 56 3.86 3.32 -4.58
C LEU A 56 2.66 2.39 -4.75
N VAL A 57 2.61 1.29 -3.98
CA VAL A 57 1.50 0.33 -4.02
C VAL A 57 0.19 0.98 -3.60
N THR A 58 0.17 1.74 -2.50
CA THR A 58 -1.04 2.47 -2.07
C THR A 58 -1.51 3.46 -3.14
N THR A 59 -0.59 4.15 -3.81
CA THR A 59 -0.91 5.09 -4.88
C THR A 59 -1.53 4.38 -6.09
N ILE A 60 -0.94 3.25 -6.51
CA ILE A 60 -1.46 2.44 -7.62
C ILE A 60 -2.85 1.89 -7.29
N LEU A 61 -3.06 1.37 -6.08
CA LEU A 61 -4.37 0.86 -5.67
C LEU A 61 -5.43 1.98 -5.59
N SER A 62 -5.02 3.20 -5.21
CA SER A 62 -5.92 4.35 -5.14
C SER A 62 -6.45 4.78 -6.51
N LEU A 63 -5.74 4.48 -7.62
CA LEU A 63 -6.20 4.78 -8.98
C LEU A 63 -7.55 4.14 -9.33
N ILE A 64 -7.88 3.00 -8.70
CA ILE A 64 -9.07 2.20 -9.03
C ILE A 64 -10.36 2.90 -8.55
N GLY A 65 -10.29 3.84 -7.61
CA GLY A 65 -11.46 4.51 -7.05
C GLY A 65 -11.44 6.04 -7.06
N PHE A 66 -10.28 6.66 -7.29
CA PHE A 66 -10.15 8.13 -7.29
C PHE A 66 -10.70 8.76 -8.59
N ASN A 67 -11.01 10.06 -8.53
CA ASN A 67 -11.50 10.87 -9.67
C ASN A 67 -12.74 10.28 -10.39
N HIS A 68 -13.75 9.89 -9.60
CA HIS A 68 -15.03 9.35 -10.08
C HIS A 68 -14.87 8.13 -11.01
N THR A 69 -13.85 7.32 -10.77
CA THR A 69 -13.59 6.10 -11.53
C THR A 69 -14.47 4.96 -11.02
N ALA A 70 -14.99 4.15 -11.94
CA ALA A 70 -15.68 2.92 -11.59
C ALA A 70 -14.66 1.89 -11.09
N ILE A 71 -14.84 1.41 -9.86
CA ILE A 71 -14.04 0.33 -9.28
C ILE A 71 -14.31 -0.97 -10.04
N TYR A 72 -15.58 -1.21 -10.36
CA TYR A 72 -16.00 -2.40 -11.09
C TYR A 72 -16.90 -2.00 -12.27
N PRO A 73 -16.31 -1.79 -13.47
CA PRO A 73 -17.07 -1.41 -14.65
C PRO A 73 -17.88 -2.60 -15.19
N SER A 74 -19.14 -2.34 -15.53
CA SER A 74 -20.00 -3.33 -16.19
C SER A 74 -19.84 -3.23 -17.72
N LEU A 75 -19.66 -4.38 -18.37
CA LEU A 75 -19.51 -4.47 -19.83
C LEU A 75 -20.87 -4.55 -20.56
N SER A 76 -21.93 -5.01 -19.88
CA SER A 76 -23.27 -5.17 -20.46
C SER A 76 -24.11 -3.91 -20.36
N ASP A 77 -24.04 -3.22 -19.21
CA ASP A 77 -24.69 -1.92 -19.00
C ASP A 77 -23.76 -1.02 -18.20
N ILE A 78 -23.23 0.01 -18.86
CA ILE A 78 -22.28 0.94 -18.28
C ILE A 78 -22.86 1.71 -17.08
N ASN A 79 -24.19 1.91 -17.04
CA ASN A 79 -24.85 2.61 -15.94
C ASN A 79 -24.90 1.78 -14.65
N SER A 80 -24.81 0.46 -14.78
CA SER A 80 -24.74 -0.48 -13.67
C SER A 80 -23.32 -0.65 -13.09
N SER A 81 -22.36 0.20 -13.49
CA SER A 81 -20.99 0.16 -12.96
C SER A 81 -20.93 0.58 -11.49
N LEU A 82 -20.02 -0.05 -10.74
CA LEU A 82 -19.83 0.21 -9.32
C LEU A 82 -18.70 1.21 -9.07
N SER A 83 -18.96 2.18 -8.20
CA SER A 83 -18.01 3.21 -7.73
C SER A 83 -18.13 3.36 -6.23
N ILE A 84 -17.17 4.05 -5.61
CA ILE A 84 -17.15 4.31 -4.16
C ILE A 84 -18.51 4.84 -3.66
N VAL A 85 -19.18 5.69 -4.43
CA VAL A 85 -20.42 6.35 -3.99
C VAL A 85 -21.62 5.39 -3.95
N ASN A 86 -21.73 4.47 -4.91
CA ASN A 86 -22.91 3.59 -5.02
C ASN A 86 -22.70 2.20 -4.41
N SER A 87 -21.46 1.81 -4.09
CA SER A 87 -21.12 0.50 -3.53
C SER A 87 -20.54 0.56 -2.12
N SER A 88 -20.77 1.66 -1.38
CA SER A 88 -20.34 1.81 0.01
C SER A 88 -21.43 1.39 1.00
N GLY A 89 -21.01 1.05 2.22
CA GLY A 89 -21.93 0.80 3.33
C GLY A 89 -22.77 2.04 3.71
N SER A 90 -23.78 1.83 4.56
CA SER A 90 -24.58 2.94 5.08
C SER A 90 -23.70 3.92 5.88
N HIS A 91 -24.15 5.18 6.00
CA HIS A 91 -23.43 6.18 6.78
C HIS A 91 -23.15 5.73 8.22
N TYR A 92 -24.11 5.01 8.83
CA TYR A 92 -23.97 4.45 10.16
C TYR A 92 -22.81 3.44 10.23
N THR A 93 -22.80 2.44 9.34
CA THR A 93 -21.73 1.42 9.30
C THR A 93 -20.37 2.05 8.98
N LEU A 94 -20.32 2.99 8.04
CA LEU A 94 -19.07 3.65 7.65
C LEU A 94 -18.48 4.48 8.79
N THR A 95 -19.34 5.16 9.56
CA THR A 95 -18.94 5.92 10.74
C THR A 95 -18.35 4.99 11.80
N ALA A 96 -19.04 3.88 12.12
CA ALA A 96 -18.54 2.89 13.08
C ALA A 96 -17.18 2.32 12.65
N MET A 97 -17.03 1.93 11.38
CA MET A 97 -15.78 1.40 10.83
C MET A 97 -14.65 2.44 10.80
N SER A 98 -14.97 3.72 10.61
CA SER A 98 -13.94 4.78 10.70
C SER A 98 -13.34 4.88 12.10
N TYR A 99 -14.17 4.76 13.16
CA TYR A 99 -13.67 4.76 14.54
C TYR A 99 -12.78 3.54 14.82
N VAL A 100 -13.15 2.36 14.32
CA VAL A 100 -12.31 1.17 14.42
C VAL A 100 -10.98 1.36 13.68
N SER A 101 -11.01 1.98 12.50
CA SER A 101 -9.82 2.24 11.69
C SER A 101 -8.86 3.23 12.36
N LEU A 102 -9.34 4.14 13.21
CA LEU A 102 -8.47 4.99 14.03
C LEU A 102 -7.61 4.20 15.03
N MET A 103 -7.95 2.92 15.31
CA MET A 103 -7.14 2.05 16.17
C MET A 103 -5.98 1.34 15.45
N VAL A 104 -5.81 1.52 14.15
CA VAL A 104 -4.68 0.97 13.38
C VAL A 104 -3.30 1.27 13.99
N PRO A 105 -3.01 2.45 14.55
CA PRO A 105 -1.72 2.73 15.21
C PRO A 105 -1.40 1.78 16.38
N PHE A 106 -2.40 1.31 17.12
CA PHE A 106 -2.18 0.35 18.22
C PHE A 106 -1.75 -1.02 17.68
N VAL A 107 -2.35 -1.45 16.58
CA VAL A 107 -1.96 -2.70 15.89
C VAL A 107 -0.53 -2.59 15.36
N LEU A 108 -0.19 -1.46 14.73
CA LEU A 108 1.18 -1.22 14.24
C LEU A 108 2.21 -1.18 15.37
N ALA A 109 1.87 -0.58 16.52
CA ALA A 109 2.73 -0.57 17.70
C ALA A 109 2.99 -1.98 18.23
N TYR A 110 1.96 -2.84 18.26
CA TYR A 110 2.11 -4.25 18.64
C TYR A 110 3.01 -5.01 17.65
N ILE A 111 2.77 -4.89 16.34
CA ILE A 111 3.59 -5.52 15.30
C ILE A 111 5.06 -5.10 15.46
N TYR A 112 5.32 -3.81 15.65
CA TYR A 112 6.66 -3.29 15.89
C TYR A 112 7.29 -3.89 17.15
N PHE A 113 6.55 -3.97 18.26
CA PHE A 113 7.05 -4.56 19.51
C PHE A 113 7.41 -6.03 19.35
N VAL A 114 6.57 -6.81 18.66
CA VAL A 114 6.81 -8.22 18.36
C VAL A 114 8.04 -8.39 17.48
N TRP A 115 8.12 -7.67 16.36
CA TRP A 115 9.28 -7.68 15.47
C TRP A 115 10.56 -7.31 16.21
N ARG A 116 10.52 -6.26 17.04
CA ARG A 116 11.66 -5.83 17.84
C ARG A 116 12.09 -6.89 18.85
N SER A 117 11.15 -7.68 19.37
CA SER A 117 11.42 -8.75 20.32
C SER A 117 11.99 -9.99 19.64
N MET A 118 11.54 -10.31 18.42
CA MET A 118 12.10 -11.39 17.60
C MET A 118 13.53 -11.05 17.14
N ASP A 119 13.77 -9.83 16.66
CA ASP A 119 15.09 -9.39 16.18
C ASP A 119 16.15 -9.23 17.28
N LYS A 120 15.79 -9.36 18.57
CA LYS A 120 16.77 -9.30 19.68
C LYS A 120 17.72 -10.50 19.67
N THR A 121 17.20 -11.68 19.34
CA THR A 121 17.96 -12.92 19.25
C THR A 121 18.10 -13.27 17.78
N LYS A 122 19.32 -13.16 17.24
CA LYS A 122 19.58 -13.64 15.89
C LYS A 122 19.64 -15.16 15.95
N ILE A 123 18.86 -15.82 15.09
CA ILE A 123 18.96 -17.26 14.90
C ILE A 123 20.41 -17.59 14.53
N SER A 124 21.06 -18.43 15.34
CA SER A 124 22.38 -18.96 15.03
C SER A 124 22.25 -20.26 14.24
N SER A 125 23.26 -20.58 13.42
CA SER A 125 23.27 -21.85 12.68
C SER A 125 23.22 -23.07 13.60
N GLU A 126 23.77 -22.94 14.80
CA GLU A 126 23.78 -24.00 15.84
C GLU A 126 22.39 -24.24 16.43
N GLU A 127 21.56 -23.21 16.57
CA GLU A 127 20.14 -23.34 16.98
C GLU A 127 19.32 -24.10 15.93
N ILE A 128 19.58 -23.87 14.64
CA ILE A 128 18.92 -24.56 13.53
C ILE A 128 19.32 -26.04 13.48
N GLU A 129 20.59 -26.36 13.74
CA GLU A 129 21.11 -27.73 13.73
C GLU A 129 20.76 -28.53 15.00
N ALA A 130 20.53 -27.86 16.13
CA ALA A 130 20.15 -28.49 17.40
C ALA A 130 18.64 -28.78 17.52
N ASP A 131 17.80 -28.16 16.70
CA ASP A 131 16.36 -28.40 16.71
C ASP A 131 16.01 -29.69 15.96
N SER A 132 15.54 -30.70 16.69
CA SER A 132 15.19 -32.01 16.13
C SER A 132 13.91 -31.99 15.28
N HIS A 133 13.18 -30.87 15.28
CA HIS A 133 11.98 -30.64 14.50
C HIS A 133 12.23 -29.52 13.48
N HIS A 134 12.99 -29.83 12.42
CA HIS A 134 13.27 -28.92 11.31
C HIS A 134 11.99 -28.23 10.78
N TYR A 135 11.93 -26.90 10.94
CA TYR A 135 11.14 -25.98 10.11
C TYR A 135 11.94 -24.70 9.86
#